data_AF-A0A318TB77-F1
#
_entry.id   AF-A0A318TB77-F1
#
_cell.length_a   1.000
_cell.length_b   1.000
_cell.length_c   1.000
_cell.angle_alpha   90.00
_cell.angle_beta   90.00
_cell.angle_gamma   90.00
#
_symmetry.space_group_name_H-M   'P 1'
#
loop_
_entity.id
_entity.type
_entity.pdbx_description
1 polymer ?
#
loop_
_entity_poly.entity_id
_entity_poly.type
_entity_poly.pdbx_seq_one_letter_code
_entity_poly.pdbx_strand_id
1 'polypeptide(L)'
;MFIDETWIKTNMAPLRGWGGKGERLRAYAPHGHWRTLTFLGALRCDRLTAPCVLDGPINGESFRAYVEQQLVRVLRPGNIVVMDNLGSHKSPAVRQMIR
;
A
#
# COMPACT_ATOMS: atom_id res chain seq x y z
N MET A 1 -7.96 -13.76 3.95
CA MET A 1 -7.51 -12.50 3.32
C MET A 1 -6.44 -11.93 4.21
N PHE A 2 -5.24 -11.80 3.69
CA PHE A 2 -4.10 -11.23 4.40
C PHE A 2 -4.03 -9.75 4.03
N ILE A 3 -4.11 -8.85 5.02
CA ILE A 3 -3.99 -7.40 4.81
C ILE A 3 -2.61 -6.99 5.30
N ASP A 4 -1.94 -6.22 4.47
CA ASP A 4 -0.63 -5.67 4.78
C ASP A 4 -0.44 -4.34 4.05
N GLU A 5 0.53 -3.60 4.54
CA GLU A 5 0.89 -2.28 4.06
C GLU A 5 2.36 -2.22 3.64
N THR A 6 2.62 -1.59 2.50
CA THR A 6 3.98 -1.34 2.04
C THR A 6 4.15 0.08 1.54
N TRP A 7 5.38 0.58 1.57
CA TRP A 7 5.70 1.94 1.15
C TRP A 7 6.15 1.95 -0.30
N ILE A 8 5.59 2.86 -1.09
CA ILE A 8 6.00 3.11 -2.47
C ILE A 8 6.71 4.45 -2.51
N LYS A 9 7.97 4.45 -2.95
CA LYS A 9 8.72 5.69 -3.18
C LYS A 9 8.62 6.09 -4.63
N THR A 10 8.37 7.38 -4.89
CA THR A 10 8.30 7.91 -6.26
C THR A 10 9.66 8.25 -6.87
N ASN A 11 10.75 8.00 -6.14
CA ASN A 11 12.14 8.15 -6.61
C ASN A 11 12.59 7.04 -7.56
N MET A 12 11.73 6.67 -8.50
CA MET A 12 11.91 5.59 -9.47
C MET A 12 12.81 6.03 -10.63
N ALA A 13 14.02 6.49 -10.32
CA ALA A 13 15.06 6.81 -11.30
C ALA A 13 16.16 5.74 -11.27
N PRO A 14 16.63 5.24 -12.44
CA PRO A 14 17.73 4.29 -12.48
C PRO A 14 18.99 4.89 -11.83
N LEU A 15 19.52 4.21 -10.80
CA LEU A 15 20.77 4.62 -10.14
C LEU A 15 22.01 4.32 -10.99
N ARG A 16 21.89 3.37 -11.93
CA ARG A 16 22.95 2.88 -12.79
C ARG A 16 22.38 2.56 -14.17
N GLY A 17 23.23 2.59 -15.18
CA GLY A 17 22.91 2.15 -16.53
C GLY A 17 24.16 1.76 -17.29
N TRP A 18 23.97 1.23 -18.50
CA TRP A 18 25.03 0.72 -19.35
C TRP A 18 25.15 1.57 -20.62
N GLY A 19 26.37 1.80 -21.10
CA GLY A 19 26.65 2.61 -22.28
C GLY A 19 28.03 2.31 -22.87
N GLY A 20 28.34 2.93 -24.01
CA GLY A 20 29.63 2.77 -24.68
C GLY A 20 30.81 3.16 -23.79
N LYS A 21 31.90 2.38 -23.86
CA LYS A 21 33.11 2.67 -23.09
C LYS A 21 33.71 4.00 -23.55
N GLY A 22 33.89 4.93 -22.61
CA GLY A 22 34.42 6.27 -22.88
C GLY A 22 33.34 7.33 -23.15
N GLU A 23 32.07 6.95 -23.22
CA GLU A 23 30.95 7.88 -23.44
C GLU A 23 30.17 8.15 -22.16
N ARG A 24 29.65 9.37 -22.02
CA ARG A 24 28.78 9.74 -20.91
C ARG A 24 27.37 9.23 -21.17
N LEU A 25 26.86 8.40 -20.26
CA LEU A 25 25.47 7.96 -20.29
C LEU A 25 24.53 9.12 -19.93
N ARG A 26 23.64 9.50 -20.86
CA ARG A 26 22.56 10.45 -20.58
C ARG A 26 21.41 9.71 -19.90
N ALA A 27 20.89 10.29 -18.82
CA ALA A 27 19.75 9.75 -18.08
C ALA A 27 18.77 10.87 -17.74
N TYR A 28 17.52 10.48 -17.49
CA TYR A 28 16.43 11.37 -17.12
C TYR A 28 15.84 10.90 -15.80
N ALA A 29 15.49 11.85 -14.94
CA ALA A 29 14.78 11.59 -13.69
C ALA A 29 13.57 12.53 -13.60
N PRO A 30 12.46 12.11 -12.98
CA PRO A 30 11.35 13.00 -12.70
C PRO A 30 11.81 14.25 -11.95
N HIS A 31 11.31 15.42 -12.36
CA HIS A 31 11.59 16.69 -11.68
C HIS A 31 10.55 16.90 -10.56
N GLY A 32 11.00 17.16 -9.33
CA GLY A 32 10.12 17.47 -8.19
C GLY A 32 10.52 16.82 -6.87
N HIS A 33 9.62 16.90 -5.89
CA HIS A 33 9.78 16.26 -4.58
C HIS A 33 9.35 14.80 -4.64
N TRP A 34 10.26 13.89 -4.27
CA TRP A 34 9.96 12.49 -4.08
C TRP A 34 8.98 12.31 -2.92
N ARG A 35 7.91 11.55 -3.15
CA ARG A 35 6.93 11.20 -2.12
C ARG A 35 7.12 9.76 -1.71
N THR A 36 6.81 9.50 -0.46
CA THR A 36 6.62 8.13 0.02
C THR A 36 5.13 7.95 0.27
N LEU A 37 4.52 7.08 -0.53
CA LEU A 37 3.10 6.74 -0.46
C LEU A 37 2.96 5.44 0.32
N THR A 38 1.83 5.26 0.99
CA THR A 38 1.49 3.96 1.59
C THR A 38 0.53 3.23 0.67
N PHE A 39 0.87 2.00 0.30
CA PHE A 39 0.00 1.08 -0.40
C PHE A 39 -0.56 0.05 0.57
N LEU A 40 -1.88 -0.08 0.58
CA LEU A 40 -2.59 -1.14 1.29
C LEU A 40 -3.24 -2.07 0.29
N GLY A 41 -3.31 -3.35 0.65
CA GLY A 41 -4.12 -4.31 -0.08
C GLY A 41 -4.48 -5.53 0.75
N ALA A 42 -5.54 -6.20 0.34
CA ALA A 42 -5.94 -7.48 0.88
C ALA A 42 -5.62 -8.59 -0.13
N LEU A 43 -4.69 -9.48 0.22
CA LEU A 43 -4.34 -10.64 -0.59
C LEU A 43 -5.24 -11.84 -0.25
N ARG A 44 -5.78 -12.46 -1.30
CA ARG A 44 -6.47 -13.75 -1.27
C ARG A 44 -5.62 -14.77 -2.02
N CYS A 45 -5.92 -16.06 -1.89
CA CYS A 45 -5.19 -17.11 -2.62
C CYS A 45 -5.31 -16.97 -4.14
N ASP A 46 -6.37 -16.31 -4.63
CA ASP A 46 -6.69 -16.17 -6.05
C ASP A 46 -6.38 -14.79 -6.63
N ARG A 47 -6.24 -13.74 -5.80
CA ARG A 47 -6.12 -12.35 -6.27
C ARG A 47 -5.74 -11.37 -5.17
N LEU A 48 -5.26 -10.21 -5.59
CA LEU A 48 -5.22 -8.99 -4.78
C LEU A 48 -6.58 -8.28 -4.84
N THR A 49 -7.08 -7.79 -3.71
CA THR A 49 -8.36 -7.07 -3.60
C THR A 49 -8.23 -5.86 -2.69
N ALA A 50 -9.21 -4.94 -2.77
CA ALA A 50 -9.24 -3.69 -2.01
C ALA A 50 -7.90 -2.92 -2.05
N PRO A 51 -7.29 -2.64 -3.22
CA PRO A 51 -6.08 -1.82 -3.26
C PRO A 51 -6.37 -0.37 -2.87
N CYS A 52 -5.48 0.25 -2.10
CA CYS A 52 -5.56 1.66 -1.74
C CYS A 52 -4.17 2.29 -1.69
N VAL A 53 -4.04 3.53 -2.17
CA VAL A 53 -2.80 4.32 -2.09
C VAL A 53 -3.11 5.60 -1.31
N LEU A 54 -2.30 5.87 -0.29
CA LEU A 54 -2.40 7.04 0.56
C LEU A 54 -1.14 7.90 0.44
N ASP A 55 -1.30 9.22 0.47
CA ASP A 55 -0.19 10.17 0.55
C ASP A 55 0.19 10.38 2.02
N GLY A 56 1.21 9.66 2.48
CA GLY A 56 1.70 9.70 3.86
C GLY A 56 1.63 8.35 4.61
N PRO A 57 2.07 8.34 5.88
CA PRO A 57 2.07 7.14 6.72
C PRO A 57 0.67 6.70 7.09
N ILE A 58 0.49 5.40 7.30
CA ILE A 58 -0.75 4.87 7.85
C ILE A 58 -0.93 5.22 9.32
N ASN A 59 -2.18 5.49 9.71
CA ASN A 59 -2.61 5.69 11.09
C ASN A 59 -4.01 5.07 11.31
N GLY A 60 -4.55 5.15 12.52
CA GLY A 60 -5.85 4.55 12.84
C GLY A 60 -7.03 5.13 12.05
N GLU A 61 -7.00 6.42 11.70
CA GLU A 61 -8.06 7.08 10.93
C GLU A 61 -8.05 6.64 9.46
N SER A 62 -6.88 6.70 8.82
CA SER A 62 -6.70 6.25 7.44
C SER A 62 -6.96 4.75 7.27
N PHE A 63 -6.54 3.93 8.23
CA PHE A 63 -6.85 2.49 8.20
C PHE A 63 -8.35 2.23 8.38
N ARG A 64 -9.03 2.98 9.27
CA ARG A 64 -10.50 2.89 9.39
C ARG A 64 -11.19 3.25 8.08
N ALA A 65 -10.78 4.35 7.44
CA ALA A 65 -11.32 4.77 6.16
C ALA A 65 -11.09 3.72 5.06
N TYR A 66 -9.91 3.09 5.04
CA TYR A 66 -9.62 1.97 4.16
C TYR A 66 -10.59 0.79 4.37
N VAL A 67 -10.83 0.40 5.63
CA VAL A 67 -11.75 -0.70 5.94
C VAL A 67 -13.16 -0.37 5.47
N GLU A 68 -13.66 0.81 5.84
CA GLU A 68 -15.01 1.28 5.52
C GLU A 68 -15.24 1.40 4.00
N GLN A 69 -14.30 2.02 3.30
CA GLN A 69 -14.50 2.42 1.91
C GLN A 69 -14.05 1.36 0.90
N GLN A 70 -13.08 0.52 1.24
CA GLN A 70 -12.47 -0.46 0.32
C GLN A 70 -12.73 -1.89 0.76
N LEU A 71 -12.35 -2.25 2.00
CA LEU A 71 -12.37 -3.64 2.45
C LEU A 71 -13.79 -4.22 2.57
N VAL A 72 -14.72 -3.46 3.17
CA VAL A 72 -16.11 -3.92 3.40
C VAL A 72 -16.80 -4.28 2.08
N ARG A 73 -16.47 -3.60 0.98
CA ARG A 73 -17.07 -3.85 -0.35
C ARG A 73 -16.72 -5.22 -0.93
N VAL A 74 -15.62 -5.82 -0.47
CA VAL A 74 -15.11 -7.10 -0.98
C VAL A 74 -15.20 -8.22 0.06
N LEU A 75 -15.57 -7.89 1.30
CA LEU A 75 -15.83 -8.85 2.35
C LEU A 75 -17.09 -9.67 2.07
N ARG A 76 -17.05 -10.93 2.46
CA ARG A 76 -18.18 -11.86 2.38
C ARG A 76 -18.25 -12.67 3.67
N PRO A 77 -19.45 -13.10 4.10
CA PRO A 77 -19.57 -14.03 5.22
C PRO A 77 -18.63 -15.23 5.08
N GLY A 78 -17.98 -15.62 6.17
CA GLY A 78 -16.98 -16.70 6.20
C GLY A 78 -15.57 -16.31 5.73
N ASN A 79 -15.34 -15.07 5.28
CA ASN A 79 -13.98 -14.62 4.99
C ASN A 79 -13.20 -14.40 6.30
N ILE A 80 -12.04 -15.04 6.42
CA ILE A 80 -11.11 -14.82 7.52
C ILE A 80 -10.19 -13.67 7.14
N VAL A 81 -10.12 -12.63 7.96
CA VAL A 81 -9.19 -11.51 7.81
C VAL A 81 -8.00 -11.72 8.75
N VAL A 82 -6.79 -11.68 8.19
CA VAL A 82 -5.53 -11.81 8.91
C VAL A 82 -4.75 -10.52 8.67
N MET A 83 -4.25 -9.92 9.76
CA MET A 83 -3.50 -8.67 9.77
C MET A 83 -2.44 -8.77 10.87
N ASP A 84 -1.39 -7.97 10.79
CA ASP A 84 -0.40 -7.90 11.87
C ASP A 84 -0.98 -7.18 13.12
N ASN A 85 -0.18 -7.10 14.19
CA ASN A 85 -0.61 -6.58 15.49
C ASN A 85 -0.43 -5.06 15.65
N LEU A 86 -0.41 -4.31 14.54
CA LEU A 86 -0.19 -2.87 14.54
C LEU A 86 -1.30 -2.12 15.29
N GLY A 87 -0.95 -1.01 15.95
CA GLY A 87 -1.88 -0.22 16.75
C GLY A 87 -3.06 0.36 15.94
N SER A 88 -2.85 0.73 14.68
CA SER A 88 -3.87 1.21 13.75
C SER A 88 -4.98 0.19 13.50
N HIS A 89 -4.69 -1.12 13.62
CA HIS A 89 -5.64 -2.19 13.34
C HIS A 89 -6.62 -2.45 14.50
N LYS A 90 -6.35 -1.92 15.69
CA LYS A 90 -7.02 -2.31 16.94
C LYS A 90 -8.28 -1.50 17.27
N SER A 91 -8.73 -0.64 16.36
CA SER A 91 -9.92 0.18 16.59
C SER A 91 -11.18 -0.70 16.77
N PRO A 92 -12.01 -0.47 17.81
CA PRO A 92 -13.29 -1.17 17.97
C PRO A 92 -14.21 -1.04 16.74
N ALA A 93 -14.19 0.13 16.08
CA ALA A 93 -14.97 0.38 14.88
C ALA A 93 -14.51 -0.50 13.71
N VAL A 94 -13.20 -0.68 13.53
CA VAL A 94 -12.63 -1.60 12.52
C VAL A 94 -13.14 -3.02 12.77
N ARG A 95 -13.08 -3.48 14.03
CA ARG A 95 -13.55 -4.81 14.39
C ARG A 95 -15.04 -5.01 14.11
N GLN A 96 -15.85 -3.98 14.35
CA GLN A 96 -17.28 -4.02 14.08
C GLN A 96 -17.59 -4.07 12.57
N MET A 97 -16.82 -3.37 11.74
CA MET A 97 -17.02 -3.38 10.28
C MET A 97 -16.61 -4.69 9.61
N ILE A 98 -15.68 -5.44 10.19
CA ILE A 98 -15.21 -6.72 9.65
C ILE A 98 -16.12 -7.89 10.07
N ARG A 99 -16.82 -7.75 11.20
CA ARG A 99 -17.72 -8.78 11.75
C ARG A 99 -19.07 -8.77 11.07
#